data_AF-A0A7S3XGM6-F1
#
_entry.id   AF-A0A7S3XGM6-F1
#
_cell.length_a   1.000
_cell.length_b   1.000
_cell.length_c   1.000
_cell.angle_alpha   90.00
_cell.angle_beta   90.00
_cell.angle_gamma   90.00
#
_symmetry.space_group_name_H-M   'P 1'
#
loop_
_entity.id
_entity.type
_entity.pdbx_description
1 polymer ?
#
loop_
_entity_poly.entity_id
_entity_poly.type
_entity_poly.pdbx_seq_one_letter_code
_entity_poly.pdbx_strand_id
1 'polypeptide(L)'
;LYHKLVRVTLEGSRQTLPVLLEVEDTYSSARVDGMALGVKRNVRHFVESAKPKKSSAPSNQLFTGFHPPQLDSLRPVSPTRHAFVIVFDAGDKASYEEALNVHACITDAIAAATLSHTDPFNSRATPSSNSRKRRTHTDAEGQGRFVTLVANKIPKNVTATQGQSNIRAARIYSDKHGIPLREMSAARFRDVDNLFTEIAAWALNQYETNATAR
;
A
#
# COMPACT_ATOMS: atom_id res chain seq x y z
N LEU A 1 14.51 -0.63 1.18
CA LEU A 1 13.97 0.09 0.02
C LEU A 1 14.49 -0.58 -1.24
N TYR A 2 13.62 -0.87 -2.21
CA TYR A 2 14.01 -1.36 -3.54
C TYR A 2 13.11 -0.72 -4.60
N HIS A 3 13.53 -0.80 -5.87
CA HIS A 3 12.74 -0.28 -6.98
C HIS A 3 12.18 -1.42 -7.82
N LYS A 4 10.97 -1.24 -8.35
CA LYS A 4 10.34 -2.17 -9.27
C LYS A 4 9.78 -1.42 -10.47
N LEU A 5 10.30 -1.73 -11.66
CA LEU A 5 9.74 -1.23 -12.91
C LEU A 5 8.57 -2.14 -13.33
N VAL A 6 7.39 -1.57 -13.46
CA VAL A 6 6.21 -2.26 -14.00
C VAL A 6 5.74 -1.58 -15.28
N ARG A 7 5.02 -2.31 -16.13
CA ARG A 7 4.43 -1.78 -17.36
C ARG A 7 2.92 -1.75 -17.19
N VAL A 8 2.33 -0.57 -17.34
CA VAL A 8 0.89 -0.36 -17.17
C VAL A 8 0.29 0.06 -18.50
N THR A 9 -0.77 -0.62 -18.94
CA THR A 9 -1.57 -0.17 -20.07
C THR A 9 -2.71 0.70 -19.55
N LEU A 10 -2.81 1.93 -20.07
CA LEU A 10 -3.84 2.89 -19.64
C LEU A 10 -5.24 2.43 -20.10
N GLU A 11 -6.24 2.61 -19.24
CA GLU A 11 -7.62 2.22 -19.55
C GLU A 11 -8.14 3.01 -20.77
N GLY A 12 -8.68 2.31 -21.76
CA GLY A 12 -9.16 2.94 -23.00
C GLY A 12 -8.06 3.34 -24.00
N SER A 13 -6.79 3.10 -23.70
CA SER A 13 -5.66 3.37 -24.60
C SER A 13 -4.93 2.08 -24.98
N ARG A 14 -4.23 2.10 -26.13
CA ARG A 14 -3.26 1.06 -26.51
C ARG A 14 -1.85 1.36 -25.96
N GLN A 15 -1.68 2.50 -25.31
CA GLN A 15 -0.40 2.94 -24.78
C GLN A 15 -0.05 2.19 -23.49
N THR A 16 1.15 1.63 -23.46
CA THR A 16 1.74 1.04 -22.26
C THR A 16 2.87 1.93 -21.76
N LEU A 17 2.78 2.35 -20.50
CA LEU A 17 3.75 3.21 -19.84
C LEU A 17 4.62 2.41 -18.87
N PRO A 18 5.94 2.68 -18.82
CA PRO A 18 6.78 2.20 -17.74
C PRO A 18 6.53 3.05 -16.48
N VAL A 19 6.27 2.39 -15.35
CA VAL A 19 6.11 3.02 -14.04
C VAL A 19 7.15 2.45 -13.09
N LEU A 20 7.97 3.33 -12.50
CA LEU A 20 8.91 2.93 -11.47
C LEU A 20 8.24 3.06 -10.10
N LEU A 21 8.12 1.94 -9.39
CA LEU A 21 7.66 1.90 -8.01
C LEU A 21 8.87 1.88 -7.08
N GLU A 22 8.89 2.78 -6.11
CA GLU A 22 9.77 2.73 -4.96
C GLU A 22 9.05 1.96 -3.85
N VAL A 23 9.59 0.82 -3.43
CA VAL A 23 8.96 -0.10 -2.49
C VAL A 23 9.77 -0.17 -1.21
N GLU A 24 9.10 0.15 -0.11
CA GLU A 24 9.62 -0.05 1.24
C GLU A 24 8.97 -1.27 1.86
N ASP A 25 9.71 -2.37 1.92
CA ASP A 25 9.30 -3.56 2.66
C ASP A 25 9.63 -3.39 4.16
N THR A 26 8.62 -3.57 5.00
CA THR A 26 8.75 -3.50 6.45
C THR A 26 7.94 -4.63 7.08
N TYR A 27 8.64 -5.47 7.85
CA TYR A 27 7.99 -6.42 8.75
C TYR A 27 7.63 -5.67 10.03
N SER A 28 6.33 -5.57 10.32
CA SER A 28 5.84 -4.97 11.56
C SER A 28 5.89 -5.93 12.75
N SER A 29 6.26 -7.20 12.54
CA SER A 29 6.08 -8.26 13.53
C SER A 29 6.69 -7.89 14.88
N ALA A 30 5.85 -7.81 15.92
CA ALA A 30 6.31 -7.76 17.30
C ALA A 30 7.02 -9.04 17.74
N ARG A 31 6.95 -10.14 16.96
CA ARG A 31 7.17 -11.50 17.48
C ARG A 31 8.59 -12.04 17.39
N VAL A 32 9.45 -11.69 16.43
CA VAL A 32 10.84 -12.20 16.45
C VAL A 32 11.73 -11.22 15.70
N ASP A 33 12.43 -10.33 16.40
CA ASP A 33 13.30 -9.31 15.81
C ASP A 33 12.52 -8.16 15.18
N GLY A 34 11.64 -7.54 15.98
CA GLY A 34 11.16 -6.18 15.72
C GLY A 34 12.28 -5.13 15.67
N MET A 35 13.53 -5.52 15.43
CA MET A 35 14.73 -4.72 15.24
C MET A 35 15.13 -4.83 13.77
N ALA A 36 15.30 -3.70 13.10
CA ALA A 36 16.00 -3.65 11.83
C ALA A 36 17.12 -2.65 11.91
N LEU A 37 18.32 -3.08 11.51
CA LEU A 37 19.52 -2.27 11.62
C LEU A 37 19.75 -1.78 13.07
N GLY A 38 19.42 -2.62 14.06
CA GLY A 38 19.57 -2.27 15.47
C GLY A 38 18.53 -1.30 16.04
N VAL A 39 17.47 -0.97 15.29
CA VAL A 39 16.39 -0.09 15.75
C VAL A 39 15.07 -0.84 15.82
N LYS A 40 14.33 -0.68 16.93
CA LYS A 40 13.00 -1.26 17.06
C LYS A 40 12.07 -0.65 16.01
N ARG A 41 11.66 -1.44 15.04
CA ARG A 41 10.65 -1.08 14.04
C ARG A 41 9.33 -0.82 14.76
N ASN A 42 8.74 0.33 14.46
CA ASN A 42 7.43 0.72 14.92
C ASN A 42 6.60 1.07 13.69
N VAL A 43 5.41 0.48 13.55
CA VAL A 43 4.47 0.81 12.48
C VAL A 43 4.22 2.31 12.41
N ARG A 44 4.20 3.01 13.55
CA ARG A 44 4.02 4.47 13.57
C ARG A 44 5.10 5.20 12.77
N HIS A 45 6.37 4.79 12.88
CA HIS A 45 7.45 5.39 12.09
C HIS A 45 7.29 5.19 10.59
N PHE A 46 6.68 4.06 10.17
CA PHE A 46 6.40 3.78 8.77
C PHE A 46 5.29 4.67 8.22
N VAL A 47 4.30 4.96 9.05
CA VAL A 47 3.14 5.76 8.65
C VAL A 47 3.42 7.26 8.73
N GLU A 48 4.19 7.71 9.71
CA GLU A 48 4.53 9.12 9.96
C GLU A 48 5.39 9.77 8.87
N SER A 49 5.85 9.02 7.85
CA SER A 49 6.42 9.58 6.62
C SER A 49 7.63 10.51 6.83
N ALA A 50 8.25 10.51 8.02
CA ALA A 50 9.53 11.17 8.19
C ALA A 50 10.54 10.37 7.38
N LYS A 51 11.05 10.97 6.28
CA LYS A 51 12.23 10.44 5.58
C LYS A 51 13.22 10.04 6.67
N PRO A 52 13.67 8.78 6.73
CA PRO A 52 14.60 8.37 7.76
C PRO A 52 15.79 9.34 7.71
N LYS A 53 16.08 10.00 8.84
CA LYS A 53 17.28 10.83 8.97
C LYS A 53 18.45 9.92 8.61
N LYS A 54 19.07 10.15 7.43
CA LYS A 54 20.12 9.34 6.78
C LYS A 54 20.59 8.16 7.64
N SER A 55 20.06 6.97 7.40
CA SER A 55 20.58 5.78 8.09
C SER A 55 22.00 5.52 7.58
N SER A 56 23.00 5.67 8.45
CA SER A 56 24.42 5.40 8.17
C SER A 56 24.77 3.91 8.15
N ALA A 57 23.78 3.02 8.29
CA ALA A 57 24.01 1.60 8.35
C ALA A 57 24.27 1.03 6.94
N PRO A 58 25.33 0.21 6.75
CA PRO A 58 25.54 -0.50 5.51
C PRO A 58 24.34 -1.43 5.26
N SER A 59 23.67 -1.19 4.13
CA SER A 59 22.60 -2.03 3.59
C SER A 59 23.19 -3.41 3.30
N ASN A 60 23.07 -4.36 4.24
CA ASN A 60 23.34 -5.76 3.96
C ASN A 60 22.30 -6.27 2.96
N GLN A 61 22.76 -6.26 1.71
CA GLN A 61 22.22 -6.75 0.46
C GLN A 61 21.09 -7.78 0.59
N LEU A 62 19.87 -7.37 0.23
CA LEU A 62 18.85 -8.31 -0.23
C LEU A 62 18.34 -8.03 -1.64
N PHE A 63 18.71 -6.91 -2.28
CA PHE A 63 18.39 -6.64 -3.70
C PHE A 63 19.42 -5.70 -4.38
N THR A 64 20.72 -5.99 -4.29
CA THR A 64 21.73 -5.28 -5.10
C THR A 64 21.67 -5.74 -6.55
N GLY A 65 21.45 -4.82 -7.49
CA GLY A 65 21.50 -5.10 -8.92
C GLY A 65 20.72 -4.14 -9.81
N PHE A 66 19.77 -3.38 -9.25
CA PHE A 66 19.05 -2.36 -10.01
C PHE A 66 19.53 -0.98 -9.60
N HIS A 67 20.38 -0.38 -10.43
CA HIS A 67 20.59 1.06 -10.36
C HIS A 67 19.24 1.71 -10.65
N PRO A 68 18.75 2.64 -9.79
CA PRO A 68 17.58 3.42 -10.14
C PRO A 68 17.85 4.09 -11.49
N PRO A 69 16.89 4.08 -12.44
CA PRO A 69 17.06 4.76 -13.72
C PRO A 69 17.45 6.22 -13.49
N GLN A 70 18.18 6.81 -14.45
CA GLN A 70 18.60 8.20 -14.36
C GLN A 70 17.38 9.11 -14.10
N LEU A 71 17.40 9.75 -12.93
CA LEU A 71 16.26 10.44 -12.30
C LEU A 71 15.66 11.55 -13.17
N ASP A 72 16.44 12.10 -14.10
CA ASP A 72 16.10 13.25 -14.92
C ASP A 72 14.89 13.00 -15.85
N SER A 73 14.53 11.74 -16.07
CA SER A 73 13.39 11.33 -16.90
C SER A 73 12.12 10.97 -16.11
N LEU A 74 12.20 10.86 -14.78
CA LEU A 74 11.09 10.41 -13.94
C LEU A 74 10.52 11.55 -13.11
N ARG A 75 9.18 11.69 -13.13
CA ARG A 75 8.47 12.64 -12.28
C ARG A 75 7.75 11.88 -11.16
N PRO A 76 8.01 12.19 -9.89
CA PRO A 76 7.30 11.55 -8.78
C PRO A 76 5.82 11.94 -8.85
N VAL A 77 4.94 10.97 -8.64
CA VAL A 77 3.48 11.18 -8.65
C VAL A 77 3.05 12.05 -7.46
N SER A 78 3.69 11.89 -6.28
CA SER A 78 3.64 12.87 -5.20
C SER A 78 4.81 12.67 -4.21
N PRO A 79 5.04 13.59 -3.26
CA PRO A 79 6.09 13.45 -2.25
C PRO A 79 5.75 12.48 -1.11
N THR A 80 4.52 11.95 -1.03
CA THR A 80 4.06 11.08 0.06
C THR A 80 3.84 9.64 -0.39
N ARG A 81 3.68 8.72 0.56
CA ARG A 81 3.33 7.32 0.27
C ARG A 81 1.92 7.23 -0.31
N HIS A 82 1.81 6.52 -1.42
CA HIS A 82 0.59 6.39 -2.23
C HIS A 82 -0.17 5.09 -1.95
N ALA A 83 0.55 4.03 -1.63
CA ALA A 83 -0.01 2.70 -1.49
C ALA A 83 0.55 1.97 -0.26
N PHE A 84 -0.32 1.20 0.39
CA PHE A 84 -0.03 0.34 1.53
C PHE A 84 -0.50 -1.07 1.22
N VAL A 85 0.43 -2.02 1.27
CA VAL A 85 0.15 -3.45 1.12
C VAL A 85 0.39 -4.12 2.46
N ILE A 86 -0.68 -4.54 3.12
CA ILE A 86 -0.62 -5.13 4.46
C ILE A 86 -0.72 -6.64 4.30
N VAL A 87 0.39 -7.33 4.56
CA VAL A 87 0.48 -8.78 4.35
C VAL A 87 0.37 -9.51 5.68
N PHE A 88 -0.44 -10.56 5.74
CA PHE A 88 -0.46 -11.52 6.85
C PHE A 88 -0.29 -12.95 6.33
N ASP A 89 0.20 -13.85 7.17
CA ASP A 89 0.25 -15.27 6.87
C ASP A 89 -1.13 -15.87 7.18
N ALA A 90 -1.79 -16.44 6.17
CA ALA A 90 -3.12 -17.01 6.32
C ALA A 90 -3.16 -18.01 7.49
N GLY A 91 -2.12 -18.83 7.66
CA GLY A 91 -2.05 -19.84 8.72
C GLY A 91 -1.76 -19.30 10.12
N ASP A 92 -1.31 -18.05 10.27
CA ASP A 92 -0.94 -17.46 11.56
C ASP A 92 -1.93 -16.39 12.01
N LYS A 93 -2.74 -16.72 13.01
CA LYS A 93 -3.74 -15.82 13.61
C LYS A 93 -3.12 -14.54 14.16
N ALA A 94 -1.93 -14.61 14.76
CA ALA A 94 -1.30 -13.43 15.34
C ALA A 94 -0.87 -12.45 14.25
N SER A 95 -0.34 -12.96 13.13
CA SER A 95 0.01 -12.12 11.98
C SER A 95 -1.23 -11.42 11.38
N TYR A 96 -2.38 -12.08 11.40
CA TYR A 96 -3.65 -11.48 10.98
C TYR A 96 -4.10 -10.37 11.94
N GLU A 97 -4.12 -10.62 13.26
CA GLU A 97 -4.48 -9.61 14.25
C GLU A 97 -3.55 -8.38 14.16
N GLU A 98 -2.27 -8.60 13.92
CA GLU A 98 -1.30 -7.54 13.70
C GLU A 98 -1.58 -6.73 12.43
N ALA A 99 -1.92 -7.39 11.32
CA ALA A 99 -2.31 -6.71 10.09
C ALA A 99 -3.53 -5.78 10.30
N LEU A 100 -4.50 -6.17 11.14
CA LEU A 100 -5.63 -5.30 11.48
C LEU A 100 -5.19 -4.05 12.26
N ASN A 101 -4.28 -4.23 13.21
CA ASN A 101 -3.72 -3.12 14.00
C ASN A 101 -2.92 -2.15 13.11
N VAL A 102 -2.15 -2.69 12.16
CA VAL A 102 -1.42 -1.89 11.15
C VAL A 102 -2.39 -1.09 10.29
N HIS A 103 -3.47 -1.72 9.82
CA HIS A 103 -4.50 -1.01 9.06
C HIS A 103 -5.10 0.15 9.87
N ALA A 104 -5.49 -0.09 11.12
CA ALA A 104 -6.01 0.97 11.99
C ALA A 104 -5.02 2.14 12.15
N CYS A 105 -3.73 1.85 12.39
CA CYS A 105 -2.70 2.89 12.50
C CYS A 105 -2.53 3.68 11.20
N ILE A 106 -2.61 3.01 10.04
CA ILE A 106 -2.56 3.67 8.73
C ILE A 106 -3.77 4.60 8.56
N THR A 107 -4.98 4.12 8.86
CA THR A 107 -6.21 4.92 8.80
C THR A 107 -6.14 6.14 9.69
N ASP A 108 -5.72 5.99 10.95
CA ASP A 108 -5.64 7.09 11.91
C ASP A 108 -4.66 8.18 11.44
N ALA A 109 -3.52 7.79 10.90
CA ALA A 109 -2.53 8.75 10.42
C ALA A 109 -2.92 9.39 9.07
N ILE A 110 -3.62 8.65 8.20
CA ILE A 110 -4.25 9.22 6.99
C ILE A 110 -5.20 10.34 7.41
N ALA A 111 -6.10 10.06 8.35
CA ALA A 111 -7.03 11.05 8.88
C ALA A 111 -6.33 12.25 9.54
N ALA A 112 -5.31 12.00 10.36
CA ALA A 112 -4.54 13.05 11.01
C ALA A 112 -3.81 13.96 10.02
N ALA A 113 -3.21 13.39 8.96
CA ALA A 113 -2.56 14.17 7.91
C ALA A 113 -3.55 15.09 7.17
N THR A 114 -4.77 14.62 6.94
CA THR A 114 -5.82 15.40 6.26
C THR A 114 -6.30 16.57 7.10
N LEU A 115 -6.46 16.39 8.41
CA LEU A 115 -6.79 17.48 9.34
C LEU A 115 -5.68 18.55 9.40
N SER A 116 -4.42 18.16 9.22
CA SER A 116 -3.30 19.11 9.23
C SER A 116 -3.17 19.94 7.95
N HIS A 117 -3.79 19.50 6.85
CA HIS A 117 -3.70 20.16 5.54
C HIS A 117 -4.92 21.03 5.18
N THR A 118 -5.98 21.01 5.99
CA THR A 118 -7.08 21.97 5.82
C THR A 118 -6.61 23.36 6.24
N ASP A 119 -6.20 24.15 5.25
CA ASP A 119 -5.88 25.57 5.40
C ASP A 119 -7.10 26.30 6.00
N PRO A 120 -7.02 26.90 7.20
CA PRO A 120 -8.17 27.50 7.88
C PRO A 120 -8.83 28.65 7.09
N PHE A 121 -8.21 29.13 6.02
CA PHE A 121 -8.69 30.26 5.23
C PHE A 121 -9.59 29.92 4.03
N ASN A 122 -9.80 28.64 3.67
CA ASN A 122 -10.47 28.29 2.40
C ASN A 122 -11.88 27.67 2.52
N SER A 123 -12.61 27.95 3.61
CA SER A 123 -13.89 27.28 3.97
C SER A 123 -15.14 27.69 3.18
N ARG A 124 -15.03 28.30 1.99
CA ARG A 124 -16.20 28.85 1.25
C ARG A 124 -16.71 28.05 0.04
N ALA A 125 -16.15 26.88 -0.26
CA ALA A 125 -16.63 26.06 -1.38
C ALA A 125 -17.87 25.23 -0.98
N THR A 126 -19.01 25.49 -1.64
CA THR A 126 -20.26 24.73 -1.48
C THR A 126 -20.14 23.32 -2.09
N PRO A 127 -20.60 22.26 -1.40
CA PRO A 127 -20.51 20.89 -1.90
C PRO A 127 -21.41 20.65 -3.12
N SER A 128 -20.81 20.20 -4.23
CA SER A 128 -21.51 19.78 -5.44
C SER A 128 -22.09 18.37 -5.25
N SER A 129 -23.41 18.26 -5.20
CA SER A 129 -24.15 17.00 -5.10
C SER A 129 -24.40 16.42 -6.50
N ASN A 130 -23.48 15.60 -7.04
CA ASN A 130 -23.78 14.63 -8.10
C ASN A 130 -22.54 13.77 -8.44
N SER A 131 -22.27 12.73 -7.66
CA SER A 131 -21.23 11.75 -7.99
C SER A 131 -21.68 10.33 -7.66
N ARG A 132 -21.93 9.57 -8.73
CA ARG A 132 -22.33 8.15 -8.72
C ARG A 132 -21.16 7.34 -8.14
N LYS A 133 -21.33 6.69 -6.99
CA LYS A 133 -20.29 5.90 -6.29
C LYS A 133 -19.86 4.69 -7.13
N ARG A 134 -18.81 4.84 -7.94
CA ARG A 134 -18.04 3.73 -8.50
C ARG A 134 -17.20 3.15 -7.35
N ARG A 135 -17.30 1.83 -7.09
CA ARG A 135 -16.43 1.12 -6.13
C ARG A 135 -15.00 1.19 -6.68
N THR A 136 -14.25 2.19 -6.25
CA THR A 136 -12.83 2.35 -6.56
C THR A 136 -12.03 2.01 -5.32
N HIS A 137 -10.78 1.60 -5.51
CA HIS A 137 -9.82 1.17 -4.47
C HIS A 137 -9.38 2.31 -3.53
N THR A 138 -10.18 3.36 -3.43
CA THR A 138 -9.97 4.51 -2.56
C THR A 138 -10.58 4.21 -1.21
N ASP A 139 -9.92 4.66 -0.15
CA ASP A 139 -10.54 4.78 1.17
C ASP A 139 -11.95 5.40 1.08
N ALA A 140 -12.81 5.05 2.05
CA ALA A 140 -14.18 5.53 2.11
C ALA A 140 -14.29 7.07 2.18
N GLU A 141 -13.19 7.76 2.42
CA GLU A 141 -13.08 9.21 2.57
C GLU A 141 -12.50 9.93 1.34
N GLY A 142 -12.16 9.23 0.26
CA GLY A 142 -11.72 9.85 -1.00
C GLY A 142 -10.36 10.54 -0.92
N GLN A 143 -9.51 10.17 0.04
CA GLN A 143 -8.18 10.77 0.23
C GLN A 143 -7.11 10.14 -0.68
N GLY A 144 -7.52 9.31 -1.64
CA GLY A 144 -6.68 8.93 -2.77
C GLY A 144 -5.45 8.13 -2.36
N ARG A 145 -5.55 7.26 -1.36
CA ARG A 145 -4.51 6.26 -1.03
C ARG A 145 -5.01 4.84 -1.32
N PHE A 146 -4.12 4.01 -1.84
CA PHE A 146 -4.39 2.61 -2.10
C PHE A 146 -4.03 1.79 -0.87
N VAL A 147 -4.99 1.09 -0.27
CA VAL A 147 -4.72 0.20 0.87
C VAL A 147 -5.30 -1.16 0.56
N THR A 148 -4.52 -2.23 0.71
CA THR A 148 -4.97 -3.60 0.46
C THR A 148 -4.47 -4.57 1.52
N LEU A 149 -5.29 -5.55 1.87
CA LEU A 149 -4.90 -6.71 2.68
C LEU A 149 -4.46 -7.85 1.76
N VAL A 150 -3.39 -8.54 2.13
CA VAL A 150 -2.90 -9.72 1.42
C VAL A 150 -2.80 -10.90 2.40
N ALA A 151 -3.63 -11.91 2.19
CA ALA A 151 -3.50 -13.21 2.83
C ALA A 151 -2.46 -14.04 2.08
N ASN A 152 -1.25 -14.16 2.61
CA ASN A 152 -0.14 -14.91 2.03
C ASN A 152 -0.09 -16.36 2.55
N LYS A 153 0.70 -17.21 1.90
CA LYS A 153 0.95 -18.62 2.26
C LYS A 153 -0.34 -19.45 2.42
N ILE A 154 -1.29 -19.26 1.51
CA ILE A 154 -2.54 -20.01 1.51
C ILE A 154 -2.23 -21.51 1.51
N PRO A 155 -2.76 -22.28 2.48
CA PRO A 155 -2.48 -23.70 2.59
C PRO A 155 -3.00 -24.44 1.35
N LYS A 156 -2.22 -25.39 0.84
CA LYS A 156 -2.60 -26.20 -0.32
C LYS A 156 -3.75 -27.18 -0.04
N ASN A 157 -3.97 -27.54 1.23
CA ASN A 157 -4.98 -28.50 1.66
C ASN A 157 -6.09 -27.82 2.47
N VAL A 158 -7.34 -28.05 2.06
CA VAL A 158 -8.55 -27.26 2.34
C VAL A 158 -9.31 -27.77 3.59
N THR A 159 -8.78 -28.75 4.33
CA THR A 159 -9.47 -29.32 5.49
C THR A 159 -9.50 -28.33 6.65
N ALA A 160 -10.59 -27.55 6.79
CA ALA A 160 -10.96 -26.69 7.93
C ALA A 160 -9.78 -26.20 8.79
N THR A 161 -8.76 -25.64 8.14
CA THR A 161 -7.54 -25.20 8.84
C THR A 161 -7.76 -23.82 9.43
N GLN A 162 -6.99 -23.48 10.47
CA GLN A 162 -6.88 -22.12 11.00
C GLN A 162 -6.74 -21.07 9.88
N GLY A 163 -6.06 -21.44 8.78
CA GLY A 163 -5.94 -20.65 7.56
C GLY A 163 -7.24 -20.10 7.00
N GLN A 164 -8.24 -20.97 6.85
CA GLN A 164 -9.54 -20.58 6.30
C GLN A 164 -10.33 -19.68 7.25
N SER A 165 -10.21 -19.92 8.56
CA SER A 165 -10.84 -19.08 9.58
C SER A 165 -10.30 -17.65 9.52
N ASN A 166 -8.98 -17.50 9.43
CA ASN A 166 -8.33 -16.19 9.30
C ASN A 166 -8.70 -15.49 7.98
N ILE A 167 -8.69 -16.19 6.84
CA ILE A 167 -9.09 -15.62 5.54
C ILE A 167 -10.55 -15.15 5.59
N ARG A 168 -11.45 -15.95 6.17
CA ARG A 168 -12.86 -15.58 6.33
C ARG A 168 -13.02 -14.33 7.20
N ALA A 169 -12.32 -14.28 8.33
CA ALA A 169 -12.33 -13.10 9.20
C ALA A 169 -11.77 -11.86 8.48
N ALA A 170 -10.68 -12.01 7.73
CA ALA A 170 -10.09 -10.95 6.92
C ALA A 170 -11.06 -10.44 5.85
N ARG A 171 -11.86 -11.33 5.24
CA ARG A 171 -12.87 -10.96 4.24
C ARG A 171 -13.99 -10.13 4.85
N ILE A 172 -14.51 -10.54 6.01
CA ILE A 172 -15.52 -9.76 6.76
C ILE A 172 -14.95 -8.37 7.12
N TYR A 173 -13.71 -8.32 7.59
CA TYR A 173 -13.04 -7.07 7.91
C TYR A 173 -12.87 -6.17 6.67
N SER A 174 -12.39 -6.76 5.57
CA SER A 174 -12.22 -6.12 4.26
C SER A 174 -13.53 -5.49 3.76
N ASP A 175 -14.63 -6.25 3.79
CA ASP A 175 -15.96 -5.77 3.40
C ASP A 175 -16.44 -4.63 4.31
N LYS A 176 -16.22 -4.75 5.63
CA LYS A 176 -16.61 -3.74 6.62
C LYS A 176 -15.88 -2.40 6.43
N HIS A 177 -14.58 -2.46 6.13
CA HIS A 177 -13.71 -1.28 6.02
C HIS A 177 -13.54 -0.77 4.58
N GLY A 178 -14.11 -1.47 3.59
CA GLY A 178 -14.01 -1.09 2.18
C GLY A 178 -12.60 -1.22 1.59
N ILE A 179 -11.74 -2.04 2.19
CA ILE A 179 -10.38 -2.29 1.68
C ILE A 179 -10.36 -3.63 0.94
N PRO A 180 -9.72 -3.76 -0.23
CA PRO A 180 -9.60 -5.05 -0.92
C PRO A 180 -8.83 -6.09 -0.10
N LEU A 181 -9.27 -7.34 -0.18
CA LEU A 181 -8.52 -8.51 0.27
C LEU A 181 -8.03 -9.31 -0.95
N ARG A 182 -6.74 -9.60 -1.00
CA ARG A 182 -6.11 -10.49 -1.98
C ARG A 182 -5.63 -11.75 -1.31
N GLU A 183 -5.99 -12.88 -1.90
CA GLU A 183 -5.51 -14.19 -1.52
C GLU A 183 -4.33 -14.54 -2.43
N MET A 184 -3.12 -14.65 -1.88
CA MET A 184 -1.89 -14.75 -2.68
C MET A 184 -0.92 -15.80 -2.13
N SER A 185 -0.02 -16.26 -2.99
CA SER A 185 1.16 -16.99 -2.59
C SER A 185 2.38 -16.27 -3.14
N ALA A 186 3.27 -15.78 -2.27
CA ALA A 186 4.51 -15.15 -2.70
C ALA A 186 5.38 -16.08 -3.58
N ALA A 187 5.20 -17.40 -3.46
CA ALA A 187 5.85 -18.39 -4.33
C ALA A 187 5.34 -18.34 -5.79
N ARG A 188 4.18 -17.71 -6.04
CA ARG A 188 3.61 -17.46 -7.36
C ARG A 188 3.90 -16.01 -7.76
N PHE A 189 5.11 -15.77 -8.27
CA PHE A 189 5.59 -14.45 -8.69
C PHE A 189 4.59 -13.63 -9.51
N ARG A 190 3.79 -14.29 -10.37
CA ARG A 190 2.75 -13.65 -11.19
C ARG A 190 1.72 -12.86 -10.38
N ASP A 191 1.28 -13.39 -9.24
CA ASP A 191 0.26 -12.72 -8.43
C ASP A 191 0.82 -11.41 -7.85
N VAL A 192 2.08 -11.44 -7.41
CA VAL A 192 2.81 -10.29 -6.89
C VAL A 192 3.01 -9.23 -7.98
N ASP A 193 3.38 -9.63 -9.20
CA ASP A 193 3.50 -8.72 -10.34
C ASP A 193 2.18 -8.04 -10.70
N ASN A 194 1.08 -8.79 -10.67
CA ASN A 194 -0.25 -8.24 -10.91
C ASN A 194 -0.62 -7.19 -9.86
N LEU A 195 -0.34 -7.45 -8.58
CA LEU A 195 -0.60 -6.49 -7.50
C LEU A 195 0.18 -5.18 -7.69
N PHE A 196 1.47 -5.26 -8.02
CA PHE A 196 2.26 -4.05 -8.29
C PHE A 196 1.79 -3.30 -9.53
N THR A 197 1.36 -4.03 -10.57
CA THR A 197 0.79 -3.43 -11.79
C THR A 197 -0.52 -2.69 -11.48
N GLU A 198 -1.38 -3.27 -10.63
CA GLU A 198 -2.62 -2.65 -10.17
C GLU A 198 -2.34 -1.36 -9.37
N ILE A 199 -1.38 -1.38 -8.44
CA ILE A 199 -0.97 -0.20 -7.66
C ILE A 199 -0.48 0.90 -8.60
N ALA A 200 0.37 0.57 -9.57
CA ALA A 200 0.89 1.52 -10.53
C ALA A 200 -0.22 2.12 -11.42
N ALA A 201 -1.16 1.29 -11.88
CA ALA A 201 -2.31 1.76 -12.67
C ALA A 201 -3.21 2.70 -11.88
N TRP A 202 -3.50 2.34 -10.63
CA TRP A 202 -4.27 3.20 -9.74
C TRP A 202 -3.56 4.55 -9.51
N ALA A 203 -2.25 4.55 -9.26
CA ALA A 203 -1.48 5.77 -9.04
C ALA A 203 -1.44 6.68 -10.28
N LEU A 204 -1.30 6.10 -11.48
CA LEU A 204 -1.39 6.85 -12.74
C LEU A 204 -2.77 7.50 -12.93
N ASN A 205 -3.84 6.77 -12.66
CA ASN A 205 -5.20 7.31 -12.77
C ASN A 205 -5.43 8.50 -11.81
N GLN A 206 -4.89 8.42 -10.58
CA GLN A 206 -4.93 9.55 -9.64
C GLN A 206 -4.14 10.75 -10.17
N TYR A 207 -2.97 10.51 -10.75
CA TYR A 207 -2.15 11.56 -11.35
C TYR A 207 -2.89 12.28 -12.48
N GLU A 208 -3.50 11.55 -13.41
CA GLU A 208 -4.24 12.12 -14.54
C GLU A 208 -5.49 12.90 -14.08
N THR A 209 -6.20 12.37 -13.09
CA THR A 209 -7.37 13.05 -12.50
C THR A 209 -6.96 14.39 -11.86
N ASN A 210 -5.84 14.41 -11.15
CA ASN A 210 -5.33 15.63 -10.52
C ASN A 210 -4.73 16.61 -11.53
N ALA A 211 -4.16 16.12 -12.63
CA ALA A 211 -3.61 16.95 -13.69
C ALA A 211 -4.70 17.66 -14.51
N THR A 212 -5.84 17.00 -14.74
CA THR A 212 -6.98 17.58 -15.48
C THR A 212 -7.80 18.57 -14.64
N ALA A 213 -7.71 18.50 -13.31
CA ALA A 213 -8.36 19.44 -12.40
C ALA A 213 -7.61 20.77 -12.21
N ARG A 214 -6.37 20.88 -12.70
CA ARG A 214 -5.53 22.09 -12.64
C ARG A 214 -5.61 22.88 -13.94
#